data_AF-A0A8T0CEI4-F1
#
_entry.id   AF-A0A8T0CEI4-F1
#
_cell.length_a   1.000
_cell.length_b   1.000
_cell.length_c   1.000
_cell.angle_alpha   90.00
_cell.angle_beta   90.00
_cell.angle_gamma   90.00
#
_symmetry.space_group_name_H-M   'P 1'
#
loop_
_entity.id
_entity.type
_entity.pdbx_description
1 polymer ?
#
loop_
_entity_poly.entity_id
_entity_poly.type
_entity_poly.pdbx_seq_one_letter_code
_entity_poly.pdbx_strand_id
1 'polypeptide(L)'
;MHAAEAAGKFGDELQSIEDAWVAQAGLKLFSDAVKDTINAGVHVDKQGLINDFMAATKGKSNSEARAIAKGLTGVDVHFDWEAARTREGYYRYQGGCQCAINRAIAYAPYSDMIWMESKLPDYEQAKEFAEGVHAVWPEQKLAYNLSPSFNWKAAMATKDQETYIKRLAQLGYCWQFITLAGLHQTALMADKFTKAYAKNGMRAYGELIQEPEIETGVEVVKHQKWSGANYVDDLLKMVSGGVSSTAAMGKGVTEDQFKSIGDHGVKAEEH
;
A
#
# COMPACT_ATOMS: atom_id res chain seq x y z
N MET A 1 -21.30 -1.60 -28.14
CA MET A 1 -21.99 -1.70 -26.83
C MET A 1 -23.48 -1.35 -26.91
N HIS A 2 -23.90 -0.11 -27.15
CA HIS A 2 -25.33 0.27 -27.14
C HIS A 2 -26.24 -0.57 -28.06
N ALA A 3 -25.82 -0.80 -29.31
CA ALA A 3 -26.59 -1.63 -30.23
C ALA A 3 -26.70 -3.10 -29.77
N ALA A 4 -25.67 -3.62 -29.09
CA ALA A 4 -25.66 -4.98 -28.56
C ALA A 4 -26.62 -5.11 -27.36
N GLU A 5 -26.62 -4.13 -26.47
CA GLU A 5 -27.53 -4.05 -25.32
C GLU A 5 -28.99 -3.87 -25.78
N ALA A 6 -29.24 -3.00 -26.77
CA ALA A 6 -30.56 -2.82 -27.38
C ALA A 6 -31.07 -4.09 -28.09
N ALA A 7 -30.15 -4.96 -28.56
CA ALA A 7 -30.45 -6.26 -29.14
C ALA A 7 -30.63 -7.37 -28.09
N GLY A 8 -30.64 -7.04 -26.79
CA GLY A 8 -30.90 -7.98 -25.70
C GLY A 8 -29.69 -8.75 -25.18
N LYS A 9 -28.46 -8.34 -25.50
CA LYS A 9 -27.24 -8.96 -24.95
C LYS A 9 -26.90 -8.37 -23.58
N PHE A 10 -26.50 -9.24 -22.65
CA PHE A 10 -26.14 -8.85 -21.27
C PHE A 10 -24.97 -9.67 -20.73
N GLY A 11 -24.39 -9.23 -19.61
CA GLY A 11 -23.33 -9.96 -18.90
C GLY A 11 -22.16 -10.33 -19.81
N ASP A 12 -21.80 -11.62 -19.81
CA ASP A 12 -20.66 -12.17 -20.54
C ASP A 12 -20.72 -11.93 -22.06
N GLU A 13 -21.92 -11.82 -22.65
CA GLU A 13 -22.06 -11.52 -24.08
C GLU A 13 -21.61 -10.10 -24.41
N LEU A 14 -21.90 -9.13 -23.54
CA LEU A 14 -21.43 -7.76 -23.70
C LEU A 14 -19.92 -7.67 -23.44
N GLN A 15 -19.42 -8.38 -22.43
CA GLN A 15 -17.99 -8.43 -22.13
C GLN A 15 -17.20 -8.99 -23.32
N SER A 16 -17.67 -10.08 -23.92
CA SER A 16 -17.02 -10.70 -25.08
C SER A 16 -16.96 -9.77 -26.30
N ILE A 17 -17.97 -8.91 -26.49
CA ILE A 17 -17.97 -7.91 -27.57
C ILE A 17 -16.93 -6.82 -27.30
N GLU A 18 -16.83 -6.35 -26.06
CA GLU A 18 -15.82 -5.36 -25.68
C GLU A 18 -14.41 -5.92 -25.84
N ASP A 19 -14.16 -7.14 -25.35
CA ASP A 19 -12.86 -7.80 -25.44
C ASP A 19 -12.44 -7.99 -26.91
N ALA A 20 -13.36 -8.44 -27.77
CA ALA A 20 -13.10 -8.59 -29.21
C ALA A 20 -12.81 -7.24 -29.88
N TRP A 21 -13.55 -6.20 -29.53
CA TRP A 21 -13.30 -4.86 -30.06
C TRP A 21 -11.93 -4.33 -29.61
N VAL A 22 -11.59 -4.47 -28.33
CA VAL A 22 -10.30 -4.02 -27.76
C VAL A 22 -9.13 -4.73 -28.44
N ALA A 23 -9.25 -6.05 -28.67
CA ALA A 23 -8.24 -6.82 -29.37
C ALA A 23 -8.04 -6.36 -30.84
N GLN A 24 -9.12 -5.93 -31.51
CA GLN A 24 -9.08 -5.45 -32.91
C GLN A 24 -8.66 -3.98 -33.02
N ALA A 25 -8.92 -3.16 -32.01
CA ALA A 25 -8.70 -1.72 -32.03
C ALA A 25 -7.23 -1.31 -32.08
N GLY A 26 -6.30 -2.21 -31.75
CA GLY A 26 -4.86 -1.96 -31.82
C GLY A 26 -4.40 -0.83 -30.89
N LEU A 27 -4.95 -0.77 -29.67
CA LEU A 27 -4.67 0.29 -28.70
C LEU A 27 -3.17 0.42 -28.42
N LYS A 28 -2.66 1.65 -28.46
CA LYS A 28 -1.27 2.00 -28.18
C LYS A 28 -1.17 3.47 -27.77
N LEU A 29 -0.01 3.90 -27.28
CA LEU A 29 0.26 5.33 -27.08
C LEU A 29 0.42 6.02 -28.44
N PHE A 30 0.08 7.30 -28.53
CA PHE A 30 0.24 8.06 -29.77
C PHE A 30 1.70 8.02 -30.27
N SER A 31 2.67 8.09 -29.36
CA SER A 31 4.09 7.94 -29.69
C SER A 31 4.41 6.62 -30.38
N ASP A 32 3.77 5.53 -30.00
CA ASP A 32 4.00 4.21 -30.59
C ASP A 32 3.32 4.09 -31.95
N ALA A 33 2.14 4.69 -32.12
CA ALA A 33 1.50 4.82 -33.44
C ALA A 33 2.37 5.61 -34.44
N VAL A 34 3.06 6.66 -33.98
CA VAL A 34 4.00 7.41 -34.81
C VAL A 34 5.22 6.56 -35.15
N LYS A 35 5.81 5.84 -34.19
CA LYS A 35 6.92 4.90 -34.44
C LYS A 35 6.53 3.85 -35.49
N ASP A 36 5.35 3.26 -35.36
CA ASP A 36 4.85 2.26 -36.32
C ASP A 36 4.69 2.87 -37.72
N THR A 37 4.22 4.12 -37.80
CA THR A 37 4.08 4.83 -39.09
C THR A 37 5.45 5.09 -39.72
N ILE A 38 6.44 5.55 -38.95
CA ILE A 38 7.82 5.74 -39.43
C ILE A 38 8.41 4.40 -39.91
N ASN A 39 8.20 3.34 -39.15
CA ASN A 39 8.71 2.01 -39.46
C ASN A 39 8.06 1.39 -40.71
N ALA A 40 6.77 1.64 -40.95
CA ALA A 40 6.07 1.22 -42.15
C ALA A 40 6.40 2.09 -43.38
N GLY A 41 6.87 3.33 -43.17
CA GLY A 41 7.23 4.26 -44.22
C GLY A 41 8.51 3.91 -44.99
N VAL A 42 8.78 4.67 -46.04
CA VAL A 42 9.96 4.53 -46.93
C VAL A 42 11.15 5.39 -46.50
N HIS A 43 11.17 5.89 -45.26
CA HIS A 43 12.24 6.72 -44.73
C HIS A 43 13.57 5.96 -44.66
N VAL A 44 14.68 6.64 -44.98
CA VAL A 44 16.03 6.07 -44.99
C VAL A 44 16.58 5.92 -43.56
N ASP A 45 16.48 6.96 -42.72
CA ASP A 45 16.90 6.93 -41.31
C ASP A 45 15.70 6.90 -40.36
N LYS A 46 15.12 5.71 -40.20
CA LYS A 46 13.94 5.50 -39.34
C LYS A 46 14.25 5.74 -37.87
N GLN A 47 15.42 5.30 -37.40
CA GLN A 47 15.78 5.40 -35.99
C GLN A 47 16.11 6.84 -35.59
N GLY A 48 16.80 7.60 -36.45
CA GLY A 48 17.03 9.03 -36.26
C GLY A 48 15.71 9.80 -36.13
N LEU A 49 14.77 9.58 -37.07
CA LEU A 49 13.44 10.21 -37.02
C LEU A 49 12.65 9.87 -35.75
N ILE A 50 12.71 8.62 -35.28
CA ILE A 50 12.07 8.22 -34.02
C ILE A 50 12.71 8.96 -32.84
N ASN A 51 14.04 9.05 -32.80
CA ASN A 51 14.74 9.75 -31.72
C ASN A 51 14.41 11.25 -31.71
N ASP A 52 14.38 11.89 -32.89
CA ASP A 52 14.01 13.29 -33.06
C ASP A 52 12.57 13.53 -32.61
N PHE A 53 11.64 12.65 -33.00
CA PHE A 53 10.24 12.73 -32.56
C PHE A 53 10.12 12.64 -31.03
N MET A 54 10.77 11.65 -30.41
CA MET A 54 10.71 11.46 -28.95
C MET A 54 11.32 12.65 -28.20
N ALA A 55 12.41 13.22 -28.71
CA ALA A 55 13.04 14.39 -28.13
C ALA A 55 12.16 15.64 -28.24
N ALA A 56 11.60 15.89 -29.43
CA ALA A 56 10.79 17.09 -29.71
C ALA A 56 9.41 17.07 -29.00
N THR A 57 8.90 15.89 -28.66
CA THR A 57 7.56 15.75 -28.04
C THR A 57 7.57 15.61 -26.53
N LYS A 58 8.74 15.55 -25.88
CA LYS A 58 8.84 15.45 -24.43
C LYS A 58 8.14 16.65 -23.75
N GLY A 59 7.12 16.36 -22.95
CA GLY A 59 6.32 17.38 -22.24
C GLY A 59 5.35 18.17 -23.11
N LYS A 60 5.09 17.74 -24.36
CA LYS A 60 4.17 18.40 -25.30
C LYS A 60 2.75 17.82 -25.21
N SER A 61 1.77 18.64 -25.58
CA SER A 61 0.40 18.21 -25.75
C SER A 61 0.23 17.28 -26.97
N ASN A 62 -0.88 16.54 -27.02
CA ASN A 62 -1.17 15.66 -28.16
C ASN A 62 -1.31 16.43 -29.49
N SER A 63 -1.86 17.65 -29.47
CA SER A 63 -1.99 18.49 -30.67
C SER A 63 -0.62 18.93 -31.20
N GLU A 64 0.29 19.34 -30.32
CA GLU A 64 1.67 19.65 -30.69
C GLU A 64 2.40 18.41 -31.21
N ALA A 65 2.27 17.27 -30.53
CA ALA A 65 2.90 16.02 -30.95
C ALA A 65 2.39 15.56 -32.34
N ARG A 66 1.11 15.77 -32.65
CA ARG A 66 0.56 15.51 -33.99
C ARG A 66 1.16 16.42 -35.07
N ALA A 67 1.32 17.70 -34.77
CA ALA A 67 1.94 18.63 -35.71
C ALA A 67 3.39 18.24 -36.00
N ILE A 68 4.15 17.85 -34.97
CA ILE A 68 5.53 17.35 -35.10
C ILE A 68 5.56 16.04 -35.89
N ALA A 69 4.68 15.09 -35.56
CA ALA A 69 4.59 13.81 -36.28
C ALA A 69 4.34 14.03 -37.77
N LYS A 70 3.36 14.86 -38.14
CA LYS A 70 3.06 15.19 -39.54
C LYS A 70 4.25 15.79 -40.27
N GLY A 71 5.02 16.66 -39.59
CA GLY A 71 6.23 17.26 -40.16
C GLY A 71 7.33 16.22 -40.44
N LEU A 72 7.47 15.19 -39.60
CA LEU A 72 8.49 14.15 -39.73
C LEU A 72 8.08 13.01 -40.67
N THR A 73 6.82 12.56 -40.61
CA THR A 73 6.31 11.42 -41.38
C THR A 73 5.72 11.83 -42.74
N GLY A 74 5.33 13.10 -42.90
CA GLY A 74 4.62 13.61 -44.07
C GLY A 74 3.14 13.20 -44.13
N VAL A 75 2.63 12.45 -43.14
CA VAL A 75 1.26 11.94 -43.10
C VAL A 75 0.61 12.15 -41.74
N ASP A 76 -0.71 12.29 -41.73
CA ASP A 76 -1.47 12.33 -40.48
C ASP A 76 -1.60 10.92 -39.89
N VAL A 77 -0.91 10.69 -38.77
CA VAL A 77 -0.97 9.41 -38.05
C VAL A 77 -2.38 9.20 -37.48
N HIS A 78 -3.04 8.12 -37.90
CA HIS A 78 -4.34 7.75 -37.37
C HIS A 78 -4.24 7.42 -35.87
N PHE A 79 -5.06 8.10 -35.07
CA PHE A 79 -5.15 7.87 -33.64
C PHE A 79 -6.45 8.46 -33.12
N ASP A 80 -7.29 7.63 -32.51
CA ASP A 80 -8.54 8.05 -31.89
C ASP A 80 -8.68 7.39 -30.51
N TRP A 81 -8.47 8.20 -29.46
CA TRP A 81 -8.65 7.76 -28.08
C TRP A 81 -10.10 7.84 -27.58
N GLU A 82 -11.00 8.49 -28.34
CA GLU A 82 -12.42 8.66 -27.97
C GLU A 82 -13.20 7.37 -28.26
N ALA A 83 -12.83 6.70 -29.36
CA ALA A 83 -13.41 5.43 -29.77
C ALA A 83 -13.24 4.33 -28.71
N ALA A 84 -12.19 4.40 -27.90
CA ALA A 84 -11.85 3.41 -26.88
C ALA A 84 -12.44 3.68 -25.48
N ARG A 85 -13.28 4.72 -25.34
CA ARG A 85 -13.85 5.07 -24.03
C ARG A 85 -14.77 3.98 -23.49
N THR A 86 -14.78 3.83 -22.17
CA THR A 86 -15.71 2.93 -21.48
C THR A 86 -17.14 3.45 -21.55
N ARG A 87 -18.12 2.63 -21.12
CA ARG A 87 -19.53 3.03 -21.05
C ARG A 87 -19.76 4.29 -20.19
N GLU A 88 -18.93 4.48 -19.17
CA GLU A 88 -18.94 5.63 -18.26
C GLU A 88 -18.21 6.84 -18.86
N GLY A 89 -17.57 6.70 -20.01
CA GLY A 89 -16.83 7.75 -20.69
C GLY A 89 -15.36 7.87 -20.27
N TYR A 90 -14.79 6.88 -19.56
CA TYR A 90 -13.38 6.91 -19.17
C TYR A 90 -12.45 6.62 -20.35
N TYR A 91 -11.32 7.32 -20.41
CA TYR A 91 -10.25 7.01 -21.35
C TYR A 91 -9.45 5.78 -20.91
N ARG A 92 -8.93 5.04 -21.89
CA ARG A 92 -7.91 4.02 -21.63
C ARG A 92 -6.60 4.70 -21.25
N TYR A 93 -5.94 4.16 -20.23
CA TYR A 93 -4.75 4.75 -19.66
C TYR A 93 -3.68 3.69 -19.41
N GLN A 94 -2.47 3.92 -19.92
CA GLN A 94 -1.33 3.05 -19.68
C GLN A 94 -0.61 3.49 -18.40
N GLY A 95 -0.92 2.81 -17.30
CA GLY A 95 -0.23 3.00 -16.03
C GLY A 95 1.18 2.39 -16.02
N GLY A 96 1.76 2.27 -14.82
CA GLY A 96 3.11 1.72 -14.60
C GLY A 96 4.06 2.72 -13.95
N CYS A 97 5.29 2.28 -13.69
CA CYS A 97 6.28 3.05 -12.93
C CYS A 97 6.57 4.41 -13.56
N GLN A 98 6.81 4.45 -14.88
CA GLN A 98 7.07 5.70 -15.62
C GLN A 98 5.92 6.71 -15.52
N CYS A 99 4.68 6.23 -15.58
CA CYS A 99 3.50 7.08 -15.37
C CYS A 99 3.44 7.61 -13.93
N ALA A 100 3.77 6.78 -12.94
CA ALA A 100 3.77 7.17 -11.55
C ALA A 100 4.87 8.19 -11.24
N ILE A 101 6.08 8.02 -11.78
CA ILE A 101 7.18 8.99 -11.67
C ILE A 101 6.74 10.36 -12.23
N ASN A 102 6.13 10.38 -13.41
CA ASN A 102 5.64 11.63 -14.00
C ASN A 102 4.64 12.37 -13.11
N ARG A 103 3.70 11.63 -12.49
CA ARG A 103 2.74 12.22 -11.53
C ARG A 103 3.41 12.66 -10.23
N ALA A 104 4.31 11.84 -9.69
CA ALA A 104 5.04 12.13 -8.47
C ALA A 104 5.86 13.42 -8.59
N ILE A 105 6.59 13.61 -9.70
CA ILE A 105 7.35 14.84 -9.97
C ILE A 105 6.43 16.06 -9.97
N ALA A 106 5.23 15.95 -10.56
CA ALA A 106 4.25 17.03 -10.61
C ALA A 106 3.62 17.32 -9.22
N TYR A 107 3.47 16.30 -8.38
CA TYR A 107 2.88 16.44 -7.04
C TYR A 107 3.90 16.91 -5.99
N ALA A 108 5.19 16.67 -6.20
CA ALA A 108 6.24 16.93 -5.24
C ALA A 108 6.27 18.35 -4.62
N PRO A 109 6.02 19.46 -5.37
CA PRO A 109 5.98 20.80 -4.77
C PRO A 109 4.85 21.01 -3.75
N TYR A 110 3.88 20.10 -3.71
CA TYR A 110 2.65 20.20 -2.92
C TYR A 110 2.50 19.07 -1.91
N SER A 111 3.53 18.24 -1.71
CA SER A 111 3.45 17.06 -0.86
C SER A 111 4.77 16.86 -0.11
N ASP A 112 4.68 16.78 1.22
CA ASP A 112 5.83 16.53 2.09
C ASP A 112 6.45 15.15 1.89
N MET A 113 5.63 14.19 1.46
CA MET A 113 6.02 12.82 1.14
C MET A 113 5.21 12.31 -0.05
N ILE A 114 5.81 11.43 -0.86
CA ILE A 114 5.13 10.77 -1.98
C ILE A 114 5.09 9.26 -1.78
N TRP A 115 3.95 8.66 -2.11
CA TRP A 115 3.74 7.22 -2.14
C TRP A 115 3.22 6.80 -3.53
N MET A 116 3.90 5.83 -4.14
CA MET A 116 3.39 5.07 -5.30
C MET A 116 2.95 3.69 -4.82
N GLU A 117 1.71 3.31 -5.10
CA GLU A 117 1.26 1.94 -4.85
C GLU A 117 1.85 0.95 -5.85
N SER A 118 2.22 -0.24 -5.37
CA SER A 118 2.83 -1.31 -6.17
C SER A 118 2.00 -2.59 -6.15
N LYS A 119 2.21 -3.44 -7.17
CA LYS A 119 1.53 -4.75 -7.26
C LYS A 119 2.23 -5.84 -6.44
N LEU A 120 3.51 -5.66 -6.16
CA LEU A 120 4.39 -6.61 -5.48
C LEU A 120 5.42 -5.83 -4.63
N PRO A 121 6.05 -6.49 -3.64
CA PRO A 121 7.16 -5.92 -2.91
C PRO A 121 8.45 -6.06 -3.74
N ASP A 122 8.48 -5.38 -4.89
CA ASP A 122 9.59 -5.37 -5.83
C ASP A 122 10.54 -4.21 -5.53
N TYR A 123 11.77 -4.57 -5.14
CA TYR A 123 12.81 -3.61 -4.80
C TYR A 123 13.30 -2.80 -6.01
N GLU A 124 13.40 -3.43 -7.19
CA GLU A 124 13.94 -2.74 -8.38
C GLU A 124 12.94 -1.70 -8.89
N GLN A 125 11.64 -1.99 -8.85
CA GLN A 125 10.60 -1.00 -9.13
C GLN A 125 10.61 0.15 -8.10
N ALA A 126 10.82 -0.15 -6.82
CA ALA A 126 10.91 0.88 -5.78
C ALA A 126 12.13 1.79 -6.01
N LYS A 127 13.26 1.20 -6.41
CA LYS A 127 14.48 1.92 -6.77
C LYS A 127 14.28 2.79 -8.02
N GLU A 128 13.70 2.24 -9.09
CA GLU A 128 13.38 2.99 -10.31
C GLU A 128 12.50 4.21 -9.99
N PHE A 129 11.46 4.03 -9.16
CA PHE A 129 10.59 5.12 -8.75
C PHE A 129 11.34 6.18 -7.94
N ALA A 130 12.13 5.77 -6.94
CA ALA A 130 12.89 6.68 -6.10
C ALA A 130 13.90 7.50 -6.94
N GLU A 131 14.70 6.83 -7.77
CA GLU A 131 15.66 7.49 -8.67
C GLU A 131 14.97 8.45 -9.65
N GLY A 132 13.82 8.06 -10.20
CA GLY A 132 13.04 8.90 -11.10
C GLY A 132 12.51 10.17 -10.45
N VAL A 133 12.05 10.10 -9.20
CA VAL A 133 11.58 11.28 -8.44
C VAL A 133 12.76 12.14 -7.99
N HIS A 134 13.80 11.52 -7.42
CA HIS A 134 14.98 12.21 -6.91
C HIS A 134 15.84 12.87 -8.00
N ALA A 135 15.73 12.43 -9.25
CA ALA A 135 16.35 13.11 -10.39
C ALA A 135 15.84 14.57 -10.56
N VAL A 136 14.64 14.89 -10.10
CA VAL A 136 14.07 16.25 -10.13
C VAL A 136 13.99 16.86 -8.73
N TRP A 137 13.66 16.06 -7.72
CA TRP A 137 13.49 16.48 -6.33
C TRP A 137 14.38 15.65 -5.40
N PRO A 138 15.69 15.95 -5.30
CA PRO A 138 16.67 15.07 -4.63
C PRO A 138 16.39 14.80 -3.16
N GLU A 139 15.71 15.71 -2.48
CA GLU A 139 15.37 15.62 -1.06
C GLU A 139 13.92 15.20 -0.80
N GLN A 140 13.18 14.78 -1.84
CA GLN A 140 11.78 14.38 -1.68
C GLN A 140 11.68 13.13 -0.81
N LYS A 141 10.91 13.22 0.27
CA LYS A 141 10.67 12.10 1.16
C LYS A 141 9.68 11.14 0.51
N LEU A 142 9.94 9.84 0.65
CA LEU A 142 9.08 8.81 0.09
C LEU A 142 8.42 7.99 1.20
N ALA A 143 7.25 7.46 0.89
CA ALA A 143 6.53 6.53 1.74
C ALA A 143 6.23 5.21 1.00
N TYR A 144 6.23 4.10 1.73
CA TYR A 144 6.04 2.76 1.16
C TYR A 144 5.03 1.94 1.96
N ASN A 145 4.04 1.39 1.25
CA ASN A 145 3.09 0.44 1.79
C ASN A 145 3.69 -0.98 1.78
N LEU A 146 4.02 -1.51 2.95
CA LEU A 146 4.39 -2.91 3.16
C LEU A 146 3.13 -3.78 3.15
N SER A 147 2.48 -3.86 1.98
CA SER A 147 1.11 -4.34 1.85
C SER A 147 0.95 -5.80 2.32
N PRO A 148 -0.03 -6.09 3.21
CA PRO A 148 -0.38 -7.46 3.56
C PRO A 148 -1.16 -8.18 2.45
N SER A 149 -1.58 -7.47 1.39
CA SER A 149 -2.12 -8.10 0.17
C SER A 149 -1.04 -8.86 -0.62
N PHE A 150 0.24 -8.61 -0.35
CA PHE A 150 1.33 -9.39 -0.92
C PHE A 150 1.46 -10.72 -0.20
N ASN A 151 1.66 -11.79 -0.97
CA ASN A 151 2.13 -13.05 -0.41
C ASN A 151 3.66 -12.96 -0.17
N TRP A 152 4.05 -12.41 0.98
CA TRP A 152 5.46 -12.17 1.34
C TRP A 152 6.34 -13.42 1.28
N LYS A 153 5.79 -14.58 1.66
CA LYS A 153 6.50 -15.87 1.60
C LYS A 153 6.79 -16.29 0.15
N ALA A 154 5.89 -16.01 -0.78
CA ALA A 154 6.09 -16.31 -2.20
C ALA A 154 6.93 -15.24 -2.90
N ALA A 155 6.85 -13.98 -2.45
CA ALA A 155 7.50 -12.86 -3.10
C ALA A 155 9.01 -12.78 -2.82
N MET A 156 9.47 -13.17 -1.63
CA MET A 156 10.91 -13.12 -1.29
C MET A 156 11.29 -14.05 -0.12
N ALA A 157 12.58 -14.37 -0.03
CA ALA A 157 13.12 -15.21 1.05
C ALA A 157 13.12 -14.48 2.41
N THR A 158 13.07 -15.23 3.52
CA THR A 158 13.02 -14.67 4.88
C THR A 158 14.14 -13.66 5.17
N LYS A 159 15.38 -13.96 4.76
CA LYS A 159 16.52 -13.02 4.89
C LYS A 159 16.30 -11.68 4.16
N ASP A 160 15.54 -11.71 3.07
CA ASP A 160 15.25 -10.53 2.28
C ASP A 160 14.09 -9.74 2.90
N GLN A 161 13.13 -10.43 3.54
CA GLN A 161 12.05 -9.81 4.33
C GLN A 161 12.62 -9.01 5.51
N GLU A 162 13.57 -9.61 6.25
CA GLU A 162 14.24 -8.98 7.39
C GLU A 162 14.95 -7.66 7.03
N THR A 163 15.48 -7.57 5.80
CA THR A 163 16.24 -6.41 5.34
C THR A 163 15.44 -5.46 4.45
N TYR A 164 14.24 -5.83 4.02
CA TYR A 164 13.48 -5.09 3.00
C TYR A 164 13.24 -3.62 3.40
N ILE A 165 12.80 -3.40 4.64
CA ILE A 165 12.55 -2.06 5.19
C ILE A 165 13.81 -1.20 5.18
N LYS A 166 14.95 -1.77 5.59
CA LYS A 166 16.25 -1.07 5.64
C LYS A 166 16.74 -0.72 4.25
N ARG A 167 16.58 -1.64 3.29
CA ARG A 167 16.96 -1.40 1.88
C ARG A 167 16.09 -0.29 1.27
N LEU A 168 14.79 -0.30 1.51
CA LEU A 168 13.90 0.80 1.08
C LEU A 168 14.29 2.14 1.72
N ALA A 169 14.63 2.16 3.01
CA ALA A 169 15.01 3.40 3.69
C ALA A 169 16.25 4.07 3.06
N GLN A 170 17.20 3.28 2.54
CA GLN A 170 18.37 3.80 1.81
C GLN A 170 18.02 4.52 0.50
N LEU A 171 16.83 4.27 -0.05
CA LEU A 171 16.29 4.93 -1.24
C LEU A 171 15.44 6.17 -0.90
N GLY A 172 15.38 6.57 0.38
CA GLY A 172 14.57 7.72 0.82
C GLY A 172 13.13 7.39 1.24
N TYR A 173 12.75 6.11 1.31
CA TYR A 173 11.49 5.67 1.92
C TYR A 173 11.53 5.78 3.44
N CYS A 174 11.37 7.00 3.95
CA CYS A 174 11.53 7.33 5.37
C CYS A 174 10.30 7.00 6.23
N TRP A 175 9.15 6.77 5.61
CA TRP A 175 7.95 6.30 6.31
C TRP A 175 7.41 5.03 5.64
N GLN A 176 7.24 3.97 6.44
CA GLN A 176 6.81 2.66 5.94
C GLN A 176 5.78 2.08 6.89
N PHE A 177 4.75 1.45 6.35
CA PHE A 177 3.59 1.01 7.13
C PHE A 177 2.97 -0.25 6.55
N ILE A 178 2.40 -1.09 7.41
CA ILE A 178 1.58 -2.24 7.01
C ILE A 178 0.13 -1.86 7.21
N THR A 179 -0.59 -1.60 6.11
CA THR A 179 -1.95 -1.05 6.12
C THR A 179 -2.95 -1.83 6.96
N LEU A 180 -2.93 -3.16 6.90
CA LEU A 180 -3.95 -4.03 7.52
C LEU A 180 -3.39 -4.96 8.59
N ALA A 181 -2.21 -4.67 9.17
CA ALA A 181 -1.64 -5.49 10.25
C ALA A 181 -2.61 -5.62 11.43
N GLY A 182 -3.26 -4.52 11.84
CA GLY A 182 -4.25 -4.50 12.91
C GLY A 182 -5.44 -5.43 12.66
N LEU A 183 -5.93 -5.47 11.42
CA LEU A 183 -7.02 -6.36 11.02
C LEU A 183 -6.59 -7.83 11.11
N HIS A 184 -5.45 -8.17 10.52
CA HIS A 184 -4.97 -9.54 10.45
C HIS A 184 -4.58 -10.11 11.83
N GLN A 185 -3.93 -9.31 12.70
CA GLN A 185 -3.61 -9.77 14.06
C GLN A 185 -4.87 -10.06 14.87
N THR A 186 -5.87 -9.19 14.77
CA THR A 186 -7.13 -9.32 15.52
C THR A 186 -7.90 -10.55 15.05
N ALA A 187 -8.05 -10.71 13.73
CA ALA A 187 -8.74 -11.85 13.15
C ALA A 187 -8.04 -13.18 13.46
N LEU A 188 -6.71 -13.23 13.34
CA LEU A 188 -5.92 -14.43 13.60
C LEU A 188 -6.04 -14.87 15.07
N MET A 189 -5.94 -13.91 16.00
CA MET A 189 -6.02 -14.25 17.42
C MET A 189 -7.42 -14.64 17.84
N ALA A 190 -8.45 -13.93 17.35
CA ALA A 190 -9.84 -14.28 17.58
C ALA A 190 -10.16 -15.69 17.07
N ASP A 191 -9.74 -16.06 15.84
CA ASP A 191 -9.95 -17.39 15.29
C ASP A 191 -9.27 -18.50 16.11
N LYS A 192 -7.98 -18.30 16.45
CA LYS A 192 -7.22 -19.25 17.26
C LYS A 192 -7.84 -19.45 18.64
N PHE A 193 -8.13 -18.36 19.34
CA PHE A 193 -8.68 -18.39 20.69
C PHE A 193 -10.09 -18.99 20.71
N THR A 194 -11.00 -18.52 19.86
CA THR A 194 -12.40 -18.99 19.89
C THR A 194 -12.53 -20.48 19.57
N LYS A 195 -11.73 -21.02 18.64
CA LYS A 195 -11.68 -22.46 18.35
C LYS A 195 -11.17 -23.27 19.54
N ALA A 196 -10.10 -22.82 20.19
CA ALA A 196 -9.56 -23.50 21.36
C ALA A 196 -10.50 -23.41 22.56
N TYR A 197 -11.10 -22.25 22.79
CA TYR A 197 -12.04 -22.00 23.87
C TYR A 197 -13.31 -22.84 23.72
N ALA A 198 -13.88 -22.94 22.52
CA ALA A 198 -15.04 -23.79 22.25
C ALA A 198 -14.77 -25.29 22.55
N LYS A 199 -13.50 -25.73 22.43
CA LYS A 199 -13.10 -27.12 22.67
C LYS A 199 -12.67 -27.39 24.11
N ASN A 200 -11.92 -26.47 24.72
CA ASN A 200 -11.18 -26.70 25.97
C ASN A 200 -11.59 -25.74 27.11
N GLY A 201 -12.56 -24.85 26.89
CA GLY A 201 -13.02 -23.88 27.86
C GLY A 201 -11.89 -23.01 28.42
N MET A 202 -11.89 -22.79 29.74
CA MET A 202 -10.94 -21.92 30.43
C MET A 202 -9.47 -22.32 30.27
N ARG A 203 -9.17 -23.59 29.95
CA ARG A 203 -7.80 -24.01 29.65
C ARG A 203 -7.22 -23.22 28.48
N ALA A 204 -8.02 -22.94 27.46
CA ALA A 204 -7.59 -22.14 26.32
C ALA A 204 -7.30 -20.67 26.69
N TYR A 205 -8.00 -20.11 27.69
CA TYR A 205 -7.70 -18.76 28.16
C TYR A 205 -6.39 -18.71 28.95
N GLY A 206 -6.15 -19.68 29.84
CA GLY A 206 -4.88 -19.82 30.55
C GLY A 206 -3.70 -19.97 29.57
N GLU A 207 -3.75 -20.99 28.70
CA GLU A 207 -2.66 -21.37 27.80
C GLU A 207 -2.38 -20.34 26.68
N LEU A 208 -3.42 -19.73 26.08
CA LEU A 208 -3.25 -18.89 24.87
C LEU A 208 -3.23 -17.39 25.14
N ILE A 209 -3.76 -16.94 26.29
CA ILE A 209 -3.91 -15.51 26.61
C ILE A 209 -3.14 -15.18 27.88
N GLN A 210 -3.56 -15.71 29.02
CA GLN A 210 -3.11 -15.21 30.32
C GLN A 210 -1.65 -15.58 30.63
N GLU A 211 -1.24 -16.83 30.40
CA GLU A 211 0.16 -17.24 30.59
C GLU A 211 1.11 -16.45 29.67
N PRO A 212 0.86 -16.34 28.34
CA PRO A 212 1.67 -15.48 27.47
C PRO A 212 1.69 -14.00 27.88
N GLU A 213 0.57 -13.41 28.30
CA GLU A 213 0.54 -12.02 28.77
C GLU A 213 1.44 -11.81 30.00
N ILE A 214 1.46 -12.78 30.93
CA ILE A 214 2.31 -12.75 32.12
C ILE A 214 3.78 -12.94 31.75
N GLU A 215 4.10 -13.96 30.94
CA GLU A 215 5.48 -14.30 30.56
C GLU A 215 6.15 -13.19 29.73
N THR A 216 5.38 -12.52 28.86
CA THR A 216 5.89 -11.44 28.02
C THR A 216 5.74 -10.05 28.63
N GLY A 217 5.13 -9.94 29.81
CA GLY A 217 4.99 -8.69 30.56
C GLY A 217 3.99 -7.69 29.95
N VAL A 218 2.92 -8.17 29.32
CA VAL A 218 1.84 -7.32 28.79
C VAL A 218 1.10 -6.66 29.95
N GLU A 219 1.20 -5.33 30.05
CA GLU A 219 0.64 -4.57 31.17
C GLU A 219 -0.88 -4.72 31.31
N VAL A 220 -1.58 -5.03 30.21
CA VAL A 220 -3.03 -5.21 30.14
C VAL A 220 -3.53 -6.37 31.01
N VAL A 221 -2.67 -7.34 31.40
CA VAL A 221 -3.06 -8.39 32.35
C VAL A 221 -3.55 -7.78 33.68
N LYS A 222 -2.97 -6.65 34.08
CA LYS A 222 -3.44 -5.77 35.17
C LYS A 222 -4.36 -4.69 34.60
N HIS A 223 -5.51 -5.13 34.08
CA HIS A 223 -6.43 -4.32 33.30
C HIS A 223 -7.09 -3.16 34.09
N GLN A 224 -7.23 -3.24 35.41
CA GLN A 224 -7.68 -2.11 36.25
C GLN A 224 -6.59 -1.05 36.34
N LYS A 225 -5.34 -1.46 36.62
CA LYS A 225 -4.21 -0.52 36.62
C LYS A 225 -4.03 0.13 35.24
N TRP A 226 -4.02 -0.68 34.17
CA TRP A 226 -3.82 -0.21 32.79
C TRP A 226 -4.92 0.76 32.32
N SER A 227 -6.18 0.50 32.66
CA SER A 227 -7.30 1.39 32.33
C SER A 227 -7.34 2.68 33.17
N GLY A 228 -6.43 2.84 34.14
CA GLY A 228 -6.30 4.05 34.94
C GLY A 228 -7.18 4.07 36.20
N ALA A 229 -7.59 2.92 36.74
CA ALA A 229 -8.41 2.87 37.96
C ALA A 229 -7.77 3.63 39.13
N ASN A 230 -6.46 3.45 39.36
CA ASN A 230 -5.72 4.18 40.39
C ASN A 230 -5.72 5.69 40.14
N TYR A 231 -5.61 6.13 38.88
CA TYR A 231 -5.62 7.55 38.52
C TYR A 231 -6.97 8.18 38.89
N VAL A 232 -8.07 7.52 38.57
CA VAL A 232 -9.41 8.00 38.94
C VAL A 232 -9.64 7.94 40.45
N ASP A 233 -9.16 6.90 41.13
CA ASP A 233 -9.26 6.78 42.59
C ASP A 233 -8.50 7.89 43.32
N ASP A 234 -7.32 8.27 42.83
CA ASP A 234 -6.53 9.33 43.44
C ASP A 234 -7.14 10.72 43.16
N LEU A 235 -7.74 10.92 41.97
CA LEU A 235 -8.57 12.10 41.72
C LEU A 235 -9.77 12.17 42.69
N LEU A 236 -10.45 11.05 42.94
CA LEU A 236 -11.55 10.98 43.90
C LEU A 236 -11.08 11.29 45.31
N LYS A 237 -9.98 10.70 45.77
CA LYS A 237 -9.38 11.00 47.09
C LYS A 237 -9.01 12.48 47.21
N MET A 238 -8.43 13.06 46.16
CA MET A 238 -8.07 14.49 46.16
C MET A 238 -9.28 15.38 46.40
N VAL A 239 -10.42 15.12 45.75
CA VAL A 239 -11.64 15.96 45.88
C VAL A 239 -12.53 15.59 47.08
N SER A 240 -12.33 14.42 47.68
CA SER A 240 -13.10 13.92 48.84
C SER A 240 -12.36 14.07 50.18
N GLY A 241 -11.23 14.77 50.21
CA GLY A 241 -10.47 14.99 51.45
C GLY A 241 -9.71 13.75 51.94
N GLY A 242 -9.34 12.84 51.03
CA GLY A 242 -8.53 11.65 51.30
C GLY A 242 -9.33 10.39 51.62
N VAL A 243 -10.67 10.42 51.60
CA VAL A 243 -11.52 9.29 51.96
C VAL A 243 -12.63 9.10 50.92
N SER A 244 -12.59 7.98 50.20
CA SER A 244 -13.67 7.57 49.30
C SER A 244 -14.11 6.14 49.61
N SER A 245 -15.41 5.94 49.85
CA SER A 245 -16.01 4.63 50.09
C SER A 245 -16.25 3.82 48.81
N THR A 246 -16.08 4.44 47.64
CA THR A 246 -16.36 3.86 46.31
C THR A 246 -15.11 3.71 45.45
N ALA A 247 -13.91 3.72 46.05
CA ALA A 247 -12.65 3.52 45.32
C ALA A 247 -12.59 2.11 44.71
N ALA A 248 -12.18 2.02 43.45
CA ALA A 248 -12.14 0.76 42.70
C ALA A 248 -10.97 -0.16 43.13
N MET A 249 -9.86 0.43 43.58
CA MET A 249 -8.61 -0.26 43.93
C MET A 249 -8.44 -0.38 45.45
N GLY A 250 -9.39 -1.09 46.09
CA GLY A 250 -9.44 -1.33 47.53
C GLY A 250 -8.96 -2.73 47.98
N LYS A 251 -9.14 -3.08 49.25
CA LYS A 251 -8.77 -4.40 49.81
C LYS A 251 -9.58 -5.52 49.15
N GLY A 252 -8.91 -6.52 48.56
CA GLY A 252 -9.55 -7.67 47.90
C GLY A 252 -9.73 -7.54 46.38
N VAL A 253 -9.07 -6.56 45.77
CA VAL A 253 -9.02 -6.36 44.30
C VAL A 253 -8.46 -7.61 43.60
N THR A 254 -9.10 -8.00 42.50
CA THR A 254 -8.76 -9.20 41.70
C THR A 254 -7.32 -9.20 41.19
N GLU A 255 -6.71 -8.02 41.00
CA GLU A 255 -5.33 -7.90 40.56
C GLU A 255 -4.29 -8.35 41.60
N ASP A 256 -4.68 -8.57 42.86
CA ASP A 256 -3.78 -9.10 43.89
C ASP A 256 -3.23 -10.49 43.50
N GLN A 257 -3.96 -11.23 42.66
CA GLN A 257 -3.55 -12.54 42.11
C GLN A 257 -2.34 -12.45 41.17
N PHE A 258 -2.03 -11.26 40.64
CA PHE A 258 -0.90 -11.03 39.72
C PHE A 258 0.33 -10.39 40.40
N LYS A 259 0.34 -10.30 41.75
CA LYS A 259 1.44 -9.67 42.51
C LYS A 259 2.64 -10.61 42.75
N SER A 260 2.44 -11.92 42.83
CA SER A 260 3.47 -12.90 43.21
C SER A 260 4.33 -13.43 42.06
N ILE A 261 4.07 -13.04 40.81
CA ILE A 261 4.70 -13.66 39.63
C ILE A 261 6.00 -12.94 39.20
N GLY A 262 6.33 -11.80 39.81
CA GLY A 262 7.51 -10.99 39.49
C GLY A 262 8.79 -11.29 40.29
N ASP A 263 8.76 -12.21 41.27
CA ASP A 263 9.82 -12.31 42.30
C ASP A 263 10.71 -13.57 42.22
N HIS A 264 10.62 -14.34 41.14
CA HIS A 264 11.53 -15.46 40.89
C HIS A 264 12.76 -15.01 40.10
N GLY A 265 13.64 -14.24 40.75
CA GLY A 265 15.02 -14.15 40.29
C GLY A 265 15.81 -12.89 40.64
N VAL A 266 15.92 -12.50 41.91
CA VAL A 266 17.19 -12.03 42.52
C VAL A 266 17.06 -12.21 44.04
N LYS A 267 17.61 -13.30 44.59
CA LYS A 267 17.98 -13.30 46.01
C LYS A 267 19.32 -12.58 46.12
N ALA A 268 19.30 -11.35 46.63
CA ALA A 268 20.52 -10.72 47.10
C ALA A 268 20.94 -11.44 48.37
N GLU A 269 22.13 -12.05 48.37
CA GLU A 269 22.80 -12.52 49.58
C GLU A 269 23.16 -11.28 50.42
N GLU A 270 22.66 -11.25 51.65
CA GLU A 270 23.09 -10.29 52.67
C GLU A 270 24.48 -10.70 53.18
N HIS A 271 25.42 -9.75 53.09
CA HIS A 271 26.61 -9.65 53.93
C HIS A 271 26.72 -8.23 54.46
#